data_AF-A0AAD6WZB2-F1
#
_entry.id   AF-A0AAD6WZB2-F1
#
_cell.length_a   1.000
_cell.length_b   1.000
_cell.length_c   1.000
_cell.angle_alpha   90.00
_cell.angle_beta   90.00
_cell.angle_gamma   90.00
#
_symmetry.space_group_name_H-M   'P 1'
#
loop_
_entity.id
_entity.type
_entity.pdbx_description
1 polymer ?
#
loop_
_entity_poly.entity_id
_entity_poly.type
_entity_poly.pdbx_seq_one_letter_code
_entity_poly.pdbx_strand_id
1 'polypeptide(L)'
;MHISIRSSLTVVVALASLVSTQQCNEAQRFGSLQVPLTLSLGQPFTVTVNFTCAIEGFGIVPTYLDYYIEVLIGNNGHEPPIYIARRTYNQSASPPVDTFTATLPYWAWFAFPGAQYQFVLDTSYMIPGTNGPPVLVVEGTASAPINITGSPIPVYIRPTASSGKCLTAASNTNGAAVEIEDCVAAGSTSQKWTNTGTTLQIFGNKCLDVTNGATADGTKLQIWTCATGNTNQEWMTFGSSIQWSPSSCLDLTNGVQTDGNLAQIWTCTDGPNQQWTQTSSLGVTEA
;
A
#
# COMPACT_ATOMS: atom_id res chain seq x y z
N MET A 1 74.99 -47.67 32.51
CA MET A 1 73.61 -47.19 32.73
C MET A 1 73.45 -45.90 31.94
N HIS A 2 73.00 -45.98 30.68
CA HIS A 2 72.83 -44.82 29.82
C HIS A 2 71.45 -44.21 30.07
N ILE A 3 71.40 -42.98 30.58
CA ILE A 3 70.17 -42.20 30.78
C ILE A 3 69.86 -41.47 29.47
N SER A 4 68.74 -41.82 28.84
CA SER A 4 68.20 -41.16 27.65
C SER A 4 67.17 -40.13 28.08
N ILE A 5 67.44 -38.85 27.83
CA ILE A 5 66.51 -37.74 28.12
C ILE A 5 65.78 -37.42 26.81
N ARG A 6 64.51 -37.83 26.71
CA ARG A 6 63.61 -37.38 25.63
C ARG A 6 62.98 -36.04 26.02
N SER A 7 63.41 -34.96 25.35
CA SER A 7 62.74 -33.67 25.44
C SER A 7 61.55 -33.69 24.47
N SER A 8 60.32 -33.57 24.97
CA SER A 8 59.11 -33.47 24.15
C SER A 8 58.84 -31.98 23.87
N LEU A 9 59.00 -31.56 22.61
CA LEU A 9 58.55 -30.24 22.15
C LEU A 9 57.07 -30.32 21.80
N THR A 10 56.22 -29.66 22.58
CA THR A 10 54.80 -29.49 22.26
C THR A 10 54.65 -28.28 21.33
N VAL A 11 54.34 -28.52 20.05
CA VAL A 11 54.00 -27.46 19.09
C VAL A 11 52.53 -27.09 19.29
N VAL A 12 52.27 -25.89 19.82
CA VAL A 12 50.92 -25.31 19.88
C VAL A 12 50.66 -24.62 18.55
N VAL A 13 49.88 -25.24 17.68
CA VAL A 13 49.38 -24.60 16.45
C VAL A 13 48.15 -23.78 16.84
N ALA A 14 48.30 -22.45 16.91
CA ALA A 14 47.15 -21.55 17.02
C ALA A 14 46.39 -21.58 15.69
N LEU A 15 45.17 -22.14 15.70
CA LEU A 15 44.23 -22.00 14.61
C LEU A 15 43.73 -20.55 14.61
N ALA A 16 44.35 -19.70 13.78
CA ALA A 16 43.76 -18.42 13.43
C ALA A 16 42.50 -18.70 12.61
N SER A 17 41.33 -18.50 13.21
CA SER A 17 40.06 -18.46 12.49
C SER A 17 40.15 -17.31 11.49
N LEU A 18 40.18 -17.64 10.21
CA LEU A 18 39.99 -16.68 9.13
C LEU A 18 38.55 -16.16 9.24
N VAL A 19 38.37 -15.05 9.96
CA VAL A 19 37.13 -14.28 9.89
C VAL A 19 37.12 -13.69 8.49
N SER A 20 36.28 -14.24 7.62
CA SER A 20 35.92 -13.61 6.35
C SER A 20 35.40 -12.21 6.68
N THR A 21 36.19 -11.16 6.45
CA THR A 21 35.70 -9.79 6.53
C THR A 21 34.61 -9.65 5.48
N GLN A 22 33.36 -9.59 5.90
CA GLN A 22 32.24 -9.36 4.99
C GLN A 22 32.50 -8.05 4.26
N GLN A 23 32.72 -8.13 2.94
CA GLN A 23 33.00 -6.97 2.12
C GLN A 23 31.68 -6.23 1.87
N CYS A 24 31.55 -5.05 2.48
CA CYS A 24 30.37 -4.21 2.36
C CYS A 24 30.57 -3.16 1.28
N ASN A 25 29.66 -3.14 0.31
CA ASN A 25 29.67 -2.14 -0.76
C ASN A 25 29.01 -0.85 -0.24
N GLU A 26 29.44 0.30 -0.76
CA GLU A 26 28.84 1.60 -0.38
C GLU A 26 27.32 1.64 -0.61
N ALA A 27 26.82 0.94 -1.63
CA ALA A 27 25.38 0.81 -1.89
C ALA A 27 24.60 0.10 -0.76
N GLN A 28 25.27 -0.61 0.14
CA GLN A 28 24.67 -1.32 1.28
C GLN A 28 24.81 -0.53 2.59
N ARG A 29 25.33 0.71 2.53
CA ARG A 29 25.61 1.56 3.69
C ARG A 29 24.40 1.78 4.60
N PHE A 30 23.21 1.86 4.01
CA PHE A 30 21.94 2.06 4.73
C PHE A 30 21.05 0.82 4.72
N GLY A 31 21.64 -0.34 4.45
CA GLY A 31 20.94 -1.62 4.36
C GLY A 31 20.81 -2.13 2.93
N SER A 32 20.59 -3.45 2.82
CA SER A 32 20.32 -4.13 1.56
C SER A 32 18.83 -4.40 1.45
N LEU A 33 18.12 -3.49 0.77
CA LEU A 33 16.69 -3.59 0.51
C LEU A 33 16.40 -4.69 -0.54
N GLN A 34 15.45 -5.56 -0.23
CA GLN A 34 14.95 -6.60 -1.11
C GLN A 34 13.43 -6.53 -1.15
N VAL A 35 12.91 -6.33 -2.37
CA VAL A 35 11.48 -6.34 -2.69
C VAL A 35 11.29 -7.09 -4.01
N PRO A 36 10.12 -7.72 -4.25
CA PRO A 36 9.84 -8.31 -5.54
C PRO A 36 9.92 -7.27 -6.65
N LEU A 37 10.55 -7.63 -7.78
CA LEU A 37 10.67 -6.75 -8.94
C LEU A 37 9.29 -6.35 -9.49
N THR A 38 8.28 -7.20 -9.33
CA THR A 38 6.91 -6.93 -9.78
C THR A 38 5.96 -7.02 -8.59
N LEU A 39 5.25 -5.93 -8.31
CA LEU A 39 4.19 -5.86 -7.29
C LEU A 39 2.83 -5.86 -7.97
N SER A 40 1.93 -6.73 -7.52
CA SER A 40 0.57 -6.80 -8.04
C SER A 40 -0.39 -6.07 -7.11
N LEU A 41 -1.23 -5.18 -7.66
CA LEU A 41 -2.22 -4.44 -6.86
C LEU A 41 -3.10 -5.39 -6.05
N GLY A 42 -3.25 -5.08 -4.76
CA GLY A 42 -4.06 -5.86 -3.84
C GLY A 42 -3.53 -7.23 -3.45
N GLN A 43 -2.38 -7.64 -4.01
CA GLN A 43 -1.69 -8.85 -3.57
C GLN A 43 -0.66 -8.49 -2.51
N PRO A 44 -0.52 -9.32 -1.46
CA PRO A 44 0.51 -9.13 -0.47
C PRO A 44 1.90 -9.35 -1.08
N PHE A 45 2.86 -8.54 -0.66
CA PHE A 45 4.27 -8.68 -1.00
C PHE A 45 5.13 -8.52 0.26
N THR A 46 6.29 -9.16 0.27
CA THR A 46 7.23 -9.11 1.40
C THR A 46 8.34 -8.12 1.12
N VAL A 47 8.60 -7.25 2.10
CA VAL A 47 9.75 -6.35 2.12
C VAL A 47 10.74 -6.90 3.12
N THR A 48 12.02 -6.98 2.73
CA THR A 48 13.12 -7.40 3.61
C THR A 48 14.28 -6.44 3.47
N VAL A 49 14.85 -6.01 4.59
CA VAL A 49 16.07 -5.20 4.60
C VAL A 49 17.08 -5.84 5.54
N ASN A 50 18.28 -6.08 5.03
CA ASN A 50 19.39 -6.57 5.83
C ASN A 50 20.34 -5.40 6.18
N PHE A 51 20.52 -5.13 7.47
CA PHE A 51 21.37 -4.06 7.99
C PHE A 51 22.75 -4.53 8.46
N THR A 52 23.15 -5.78 8.22
CA THR A 52 24.48 -6.30 8.61
C THR A 52 25.59 -5.38 8.15
N CYS A 53 25.59 -4.97 6.88
CA CYS A 53 26.62 -4.05 6.38
C CYS A 53 26.52 -2.65 6.96
N ALA A 54 25.31 -2.11 7.13
CA ALA A 54 25.12 -0.80 7.76
C ALA A 54 25.72 -0.76 9.17
N ILE A 55 25.42 -1.78 9.98
CA ILE A 55 25.84 -1.86 11.38
C ILE A 55 27.32 -2.24 11.50
N GLU A 56 27.72 -3.36 10.89
CA GLU A 56 29.06 -3.93 11.07
C GLU A 56 30.10 -3.26 10.18
N GLY A 57 29.71 -2.81 8.99
CA GLY A 57 30.60 -2.19 8.01
C GLY A 57 30.71 -0.67 8.15
N PHE A 58 29.61 0.00 8.51
CA PHE A 58 29.55 1.48 8.54
C PHE A 58 29.22 2.07 9.90
N GLY A 59 28.94 1.26 10.93
CA GLY A 59 28.61 1.73 12.28
C GLY A 59 27.26 2.45 12.36
N ILE A 60 26.38 2.25 11.39
CA ILE A 60 25.06 2.87 11.30
C ILE A 60 24.04 1.92 11.93
N VAL A 61 23.51 2.31 13.08
CA VAL A 61 22.43 1.58 13.76
C VAL A 61 21.10 2.31 13.50
N PRO A 62 20.18 1.70 12.72
CA PRO A 62 18.90 2.32 12.42
C PRO A 62 18.05 2.59 13.67
N THR A 63 17.26 3.66 13.64
CA THR A 63 16.27 3.99 14.67
C THR A 63 14.86 3.92 14.10
N TYR A 64 14.60 4.67 13.02
CA TYR A 64 13.33 4.66 12.29
C TYR A 64 13.56 4.30 10.83
N LEU A 65 12.58 3.58 10.27
CA LEU A 65 12.57 3.08 8.91
C LEU A 65 11.29 3.56 8.24
N ASP A 66 11.44 4.36 7.18
CA ASP A 66 10.35 4.91 6.40
C ASP A 66 10.35 4.28 5.00
N TYR A 67 9.28 3.56 4.68
CA TYR A 67 9.11 2.84 3.42
C TYR A 67 8.07 3.52 2.56
N TYR A 68 8.43 3.85 1.33
CA TYR A 68 7.52 4.46 0.37
C TYR A 68 7.88 4.07 -1.07
N ILE A 69 6.97 4.35 -2.00
CA ILE A 69 7.21 4.22 -3.44
C ILE A 69 7.15 5.60 -4.05
N GLU A 70 8.11 5.91 -4.93
CA GLU A 70 8.16 7.14 -5.70
C GLU A 70 8.20 6.87 -7.20
N VAL A 71 7.92 7.91 -7.99
CA VAL A 71 7.94 7.89 -9.45
C VAL A 71 9.18 8.64 -9.93
N LEU A 72 10.09 7.95 -10.61
CA LEU A 72 11.39 8.48 -11.03
C LEU A 72 11.35 9.35 -12.29
N ILE A 73 10.49 8.99 -13.26
CA ILE A 73 10.38 9.66 -14.56
C ILE A 73 8.91 9.88 -14.90
N GLY A 74 8.57 11.08 -15.40
CA GLY A 74 7.20 11.47 -15.75
C GLY A 74 6.41 12.13 -14.61
N ASN A 75 7.05 12.41 -13.48
CA ASN A 75 6.47 13.16 -12.38
C ASN A 75 6.27 14.62 -12.81
N ASN A 76 5.02 15.06 -12.90
CA ASN A 76 4.66 16.41 -13.35
C ASN A 76 4.66 17.43 -12.18
N GLY A 77 5.10 16.99 -10.99
CA GLY A 77 5.12 17.78 -9.76
C GLY A 77 3.88 17.61 -8.87
N HIS A 78 2.93 16.73 -9.24
CA HIS A 78 1.71 16.48 -8.46
C HIS A 78 1.60 15.09 -7.82
N GLU A 79 2.57 14.20 -8.01
CA GLU A 79 2.51 12.83 -7.47
C GLU A 79 3.22 12.72 -6.10
N PRO A 80 2.49 12.66 -4.96
CA PRO A 80 3.11 12.41 -3.66
C PRO A 80 3.63 10.96 -3.57
N PRO A 81 4.67 10.69 -2.78
CA PRO A 81 5.11 9.33 -2.49
C PRO A 81 3.98 8.45 -1.94
N ILE A 82 3.89 7.21 -2.44
CA ILE A 82 2.97 6.21 -1.89
C ILE A 82 3.62 5.64 -0.63
N TYR A 83 3.20 6.16 0.52
CA TYR A 83 3.71 5.69 1.79
C TYR A 83 3.23 4.27 2.11
N ILE A 84 4.17 3.39 2.47
CA ILE A 84 3.92 1.97 2.75
C ILE A 84 3.90 1.71 4.25
N ALA A 85 4.94 2.14 4.98
CA ALA A 85 5.05 1.92 6.41
C ALA A 85 6.10 2.82 7.06
N ARG A 86 5.90 3.17 8.35
CA ARG A 86 6.95 3.62 9.27
C ARG A 86 7.13 2.57 10.35
N ARG A 87 8.37 2.21 10.62
CA ARG A 87 8.73 1.17 11.58
C ARG A 87 9.85 1.68 12.48
N THR A 88 9.86 1.22 13.72
CA THR A 88 11.01 1.40 14.62
C THR A 88 11.91 0.17 14.48
N TYR A 89 13.20 0.38 14.26
CA TYR A 89 14.13 -0.73 14.12
C TYR A 89 14.28 -1.49 15.45
N ASN A 90 14.18 -2.82 15.39
CA ASN A 90 14.47 -3.67 16.54
C ASN A 90 15.99 -3.82 16.68
N GLN A 91 16.59 -3.04 17.57
CA GLN A 91 18.04 -3.06 17.83
C GLN A 91 18.55 -4.43 18.33
N SER A 92 17.68 -5.30 18.83
CA SER A 92 18.02 -6.65 19.28
C SER A 92 17.87 -7.72 18.19
N ALA A 93 17.52 -7.35 16.95
CA ALA A 93 17.34 -8.29 15.86
C ALA A 93 18.65 -9.04 15.53
N SER A 94 18.56 -10.37 15.45
CA SER A 94 19.66 -11.26 15.07
C SER A 94 19.14 -12.37 14.15
N PRO A 95 19.49 -12.38 12.85
CA PRO A 95 20.32 -11.39 12.15
C PRO A 95 19.65 -9.99 12.13
N PRO A 96 20.42 -8.90 11.90
CA PRO A 96 19.91 -7.53 11.89
C PRO A 96 19.07 -7.24 10.64
N VAL A 97 17.87 -7.80 10.62
CA VAL A 97 16.94 -7.78 9.48
C VAL A 97 15.59 -7.24 9.93
N ASP A 98 15.00 -6.36 9.12
CA ASP A 98 13.58 -6.02 9.21
C ASP A 98 12.83 -6.68 8.04
N THR A 99 11.73 -7.36 8.36
CA THR A 99 10.86 -8.01 7.38
C THR A 99 9.41 -7.77 7.73
N PHE A 100 8.60 -7.40 6.73
CA PHE A 100 7.15 -7.28 6.88
C PHE A 100 6.42 -7.54 5.57
N THR A 101 5.13 -7.82 5.68
CA THR A 101 4.22 -7.95 4.53
C THR A 101 3.46 -6.65 4.37
N ALA A 102 3.35 -6.18 3.14
CA ALA A 102 2.53 -5.04 2.75
C ALA A 102 1.61 -5.42 1.58
N THR A 103 0.60 -4.60 1.35
CA THR A 103 -0.30 -4.74 0.19
C THR A 103 -0.49 -3.35 -0.40
N LEU A 104 -0.31 -3.21 -1.71
CA LEU A 104 -0.66 -1.97 -2.38
C LEU A 104 -2.19 -1.87 -2.48
N PRO A 105 -2.83 -0.83 -1.90
CA PRO A 105 -4.27 -0.73 -1.92
C PRO A 105 -4.78 -0.50 -3.36
N TYR A 106 -5.97 -1.02 -3.67
CA TYR A 106 -6.55 -0.92 -5.01
C TYR A 106 -6.77 0.53 -5.49
N TRP A 107 -6.97 1.47 -4.55
CA TRP A 107 -7.13 2.89 -4.85
C TRP A 107 -5.80 3.62 -5.07
N ALA A 108 -4.63 2.98 -4.84
CA ALA A 108 -3.31 3.53 -5.17
C ALA A 108 -3.05 3.48 -6.69
N TRP A 109 -4.04 3.93 -7.47
CA TRP A 109 -3.86 4.23 -8.88
C TRP A 109 -3.00 5.52 -8.97
N PHE A 110 -1.73 5.35 -8.77
CA PHE A 110 -0.74 6.18 -9.45
C PHE A 110 0.05 5.31 -10.41
N ALA A 111 -0.46 4.10 -10.72
CA ALA A 111 0.09 3.16 -11.70
C ALA A 111 -0.13 3.69 -13.13
N PHE A 112 0.50 4.82 -13.48
CA PHE A 112 0.51 5.34 -14.83
C PHE A 112 1.11 4.29 -15.76
N PRO A 113 0.41 3.90 -16.84
CA PRO A 113 0.97 3.01 -17.85
C PRO A 113 2.30 3.58 -18.36
N GLY A 114 3.40 2.86 -18.11
CA GLY A 114 4.75 3.27 -18.55
C GLY A 114 5.56 4.12 -17.57
N ALA A 115 5.05 4.43 -16.37
CA ALA A 115 5.87 5.08 -15.34
C ALA A 115 6.88 4.12 -14.71
N GLN A 116 8.03 4.68 -14.30
CA GLN A 116 9.08 3.95 -13.60
C GLN A 116 8.99 4.22 -12.11
N TYR A 117 8.76 3.16 -11.34
CA TYR A 117 8.63 3.22 -9.88
C TYR A 117 9.90 2.75 -9.20
N GLN A 118 10.14 3.32 -8.03
CA GLN A 118 11.19 2.88 -7.12
C GLN A 118 10.62 2.69 -5.73
N PHE A 119 10.93 1.54 -5.13
CA PHE A 119 10.68 1.31 -3.72
C PHE A 119 11.86 1.87 -2.92
N VAL A 120 11.56 2.69 -1.93
CA VAL A 120 12.53 3.46 -1.17
C VAL A 120 12.40 3.15 0.32
N LEU A 121 13.55 2.98 0.95
CA LEU A 121 13.72 3.02 2.39
C LEU A 121 14.53 4.28 2.72
N ASP A 122 13.97 5.15 3.54
CA ASP A 122 14.73 6.14 4.28
C ASP A 122 14.97 5.67 5.71
N THR A 123 16.24 5.71 6.11
CA THR A 123 16.73 5.29 7.40
C THR A 123 17.13 6.50 8.22
N SER A 124 16.53 6.64 9.39
CA SER A 124 16.94 7.61 10.40
C SER A 124 17.82 6.93 11.45
N TYR A 125 18.95 7.54 11.80
CA TYR A 125 19.87 7.02 12.81
C TYR A 125 20.48 8.15 13.64
N MET A 126 21.03 7.80 14.79
CA MET A 126 21.63 8.76 15.71
C MET A 126 23.10 8.97 15.35
N ILE A 127 23.53 10.24 15.26
CA ILE A 127 24.93 10.62 15.20
C ILE A 127 25.35 11.38 16.47
N PRO A 128 26.63 11.32 16.87
CA PRO A 128 27.14 12.17 17.94
C PRO A 128 26.89 13.66 17.63
N GLY A 129 26.28 14.39 18.56
CA GLY A 129 26.11 15.84 18.42
C GLY A 129 27.43 16.58 18.60
N THR A 130 27.66 17.63 17.82
CA THR A 130 28.91 18.43 17.89
C THR A 130 29.10 19.16 19.23
N ASN A 131 28.01 19.46 19.95
CA ASN A 131 28.04 20.21 21.21
C ASN A 131 27.05 19.66 22.27
N GLY A 132 26.63 18.38 22.19
CA GLY A 132 25.56 17.90 23.06
C GLY A 132 25.09 16.47 22.82
N PRO A 133 23.85 16.12 23.24
CA PRO A 133 23.31 14.78 23.07
C PRO A 133 23.24 14.37 21.58
N PRO A 134 23.19 13.07 21.28
CA PRO A 134 23.13 12.60 19.90
C PRO A 134 21.93 13.19 19.15
N VAL A 135 22.10 13.43 17.85
CA VAL A 135 21.08 14.02 16.98
C VAL A 135 20.59 12.96 16.01
N LEU A 136 19.27 12.90 15.79
CA LEU A 136 18.67 12.05 14.78
C LEU A 136 18.85 12.69 13.40
N VAL A 137 19.44 11.97 12.45
CA VAL A 137 19.60 12.40 11.06
C VAL A 137 18.85 11.49 10.11
N VAL A 138 18.28 12.08 9.06
CA VAL A 138 17.63 11.38 7.94
C VAL A 138 18.58 11.48 6.75
N GLU A 139 19.57 10.59 6.69
CA GLU A 139 20.65 10.66 5.68
C GLU A 139 20.83 9.36 4.88
N GLY A 140 19.98 8.35 5.10
CA GLY A 140 20.20 7.02 4.56
C GLY A 140 19.13 6.50 3.64
N THR A 141 19.37 6.51 2.34
CA THR A 141 18.42 5.95 1.36
C THR A 141 18.93 4.63 0.80
N ALA A 142 18.09 3.61 0.82
CA ALA A 142 18.27 2.37 0.06
C ALA A 142 17.06 2.18 -0.85
N SER A 143 17.27 1.75 -2.09
CA SER A 143 16.20 1.74 -3.07
C SER A 143 16.33 0.63 -4.10
N ALA A 144 15.20 0.19 -4.64
CA ALA A 144 15.13 -0.87 -5.63
C ALA A 144 14.07 -0.53 -6.70
N PRO A 145 14.37 -0.71 -8.00
CA PRO A 145 13.39 -0.52 -9.04
C PRO A 145 12.29 -1.57 -8.94
N ILE A 146 11.04 -1.16 -9.18
CA ILE A 146 9.89 -2.06 -9.18
C ILE A 146 8.98 -1.77 -10.37
N ASN A 147 8.27 -2.81 -10.82
CA ASN A 147 7.16 -2.72 -11.73
C ASN A 147 5.87 -2.91 -10.93
N ILE A 148 4.90 -2.04 -11.12
CA ILE A 148 3.56 -2.24 -10.56
C ILE A 148 2.68 -2.78 -11.69
N THR A 149 2.04 -3.92 -11.43
CA THR A 149 1.18 -4.60 -12.39
C THR A 149 -0.17 -4.93 -11.77
N GLY A 150 -1.11 -5.28 -12.63
CA GLY A 150 -2.48 -5.61 -12.25
C GLY A 150 -3.47 -4.64 -12.88
N SER A 151 -4.55 -5.19 -13.41
CA SER A 151 -5.76 -4.41 -13.64
C SER A 151 -6.49 -4.27 -12.31
N PRO A 152 -7.21 -3.15 -12.08
CA PRO A 152 -8.07 -3.05 -10.92
C PRO A 152 -9.05 -4.23 -10.91
N ILE A 153 -8.93 -5.09 -9.90
CA ILE A 153 -9.81 -6.25 -9.78
C ILE A 153 -11.18 -5.77 -9.30
N PRO A 154 -12.27 -6.44 -9.71
CA PRO A 154 -13.57 -6.09 -9.19
C PRO A 154 -13.64 -6.33 -7.68
N VAL A 155 -14.10 -5.32 -6.95
CA VAL A 155 -14.35 -5.32 -5.50
C VAL A 155 -15.84 -5.15 -5.21
N TYR A 156 -16.24 -5.58 -4.02
CA TYR A 156 -17.50 -5.20 -3.42
C TYR A 156 -17.29 -3.94 -2.59
N ILE A 157 -18.10 -2.91 -2.81
CA ILE A 157 -18.13 -1.69 -1.99
C ILE A 157 -19.26 -1.86 -0.98
N ARG A 158 -18.93 -1.93 0.31
CA ARG A 158 -19.87 -2.29 1.39
C ARG A 158 -19.95 -1.16 2.40
N PRO A 159 -21.13 -0.74 2.88
CA PRO A 159 -21.21 0.15 4.03
C PRO A 159 -20.44 -0.47 5.19
N THR A 160 -19.53 0.27 5.83
CA THR A 160 -18.76 -0.25 6.97
C THR A 160 -19.69 -0.66 8.12
N ALA A 161 -20.81 0.04 8.27
CA ALA A 161 -21.86 -0.28 9.24
C ALA A 161 -22.72 -1.51 8.87
N SER A 162 -22.57 -2.07 7.66
CA SER A 162 -23.33 -3.23 7.18
C SER A 162 -22.54 -4.06 6.19
N SER A 163 -21.76 -4.99 6.71
CA SER A 163 -20.96 -5.86 5.86
C SER A 163 -21.86 -6.80 5.01
N GLY A 164 -23.13 -7.03 5.36
CA GLY A 164 -24.06 -7.80 4.52
C GLY A 164 -24.51 -7.10 3.23
N LYS A 165 -24.31 -5.78 3.11
CA LYS A 165 -24.83 -4.97 2.00
C LYS A 165 -23.73 -4.55 1.03
N CYS A 166 -24.07 -4.50 -0.26
CA CYS A 166 -23.18 -4.18 -1.36
C CYS A 166 -23.78 -3.05 -2.21
N LEU A 167 -22.94 -2.08 -2.58
CA LEU A 167 -23.27 -1.06 -3.57
C LEU A 167 -23.59 -1.75 -4.90
N THR A 168 -24.77 -1.51 -5.42
CA THR A 168 -25.38 -2.26 -6.51
C THR A 168 -25.87 -1.29 -7.58
N ALA A 169 -25.59 -1.58 -8.84
CA ALA A 169 -26.28 -0.93 -9.95
C ALA A 169 -27.58 -1.68 -10.26
N ALA A 170 -28.72 -0.99 -10.19
CA ALA A 170 -30.05 -1.59 -10.36
C ALA A 170 -30.24 -2.30 -11.72
N SER A 171 -29.52 -1.87 -12.76
CA SER A 171 -29.42 -2.56 -14.05
C SER A 171 -28.18 -2.13 -14.83
N ASN A 172 -27.88 -2.76 -15.97
CA ASN A 172 -26.82 -2.35 -16.90
C ASN A 172 -27.35 -1.38 -17.98
N THR A 173 -28.03 -0.32 -17.56
CA THR A 173 -28.50 0.75 -18.47
C THR A 173 -27.98 2.10 -17.98
N ASN A 174 -27.70 3.02 -18.91
CA ASN A 174 -27.36 4.39 -18.53
C ASN A 174 -28.53 5.02 -17.76
N GLY A 175 -28.23 5.63 -16.62
CA GLY A 175 -29.23 6.19 -15.72
C GLY A 175 -29.81 5.21 -14.72
N ALA A 176 -29.36 3.94 -14.71
CA ALA A 176 -29.77 3.02 -13.66
C ALA A 176 -29.26 3.53 -12.31
N ALA A 177 -30.13 3.50 -11.30
CA ALA A 177 -29.82 3.94 -9.97
C ALA A 177 -28.71 3.09 -9.34
N VAL A 178 -27.95 3.73 -8.46
CA VAL A 178 -27.01 3.04 -7.58
C VAL A 178 -27.61 2.98 -6.18
N GLU A 179 -27.75 1.76 -5.68
CA GLU A 179 -28.43 1.42 -4.43
C GLU A 179 -27.57 0.46 -3.60
N ILE A 180 -28.07 0.06 -2.44
CA ILE A 180 -27.51 -1.08 -1.71
C ILE A 180 -28.47 -2.27 -1.81
N GLU A 181 -27.90 -3.46 -1.97
CA GLU A 181 -28.61 -4.73 -1.93
C GLU A 181 -27.84 -5.70 -1.03
N ASP A 182 -28.47 -6.81 -0.64
CA ASP A 182 -27.75 -7.95 -0.08
C ASP A 182 -26.60 -8.34 -1.00
N CYS A 183 -25.42 -8.52 -0.41
CA CYS A 183 -24.27 -9.00 -1.14
C CYS A 183 -24.54 -10.41 -1.65
N VAL A 184 -24.57 -10.58 -2.98
CA VAL A 184 -24.72 -11.88 -3.62
C VAL A 184 -23.34 -12.39 -4.07
N ALA A 185 -23.11 -13.69 -3.88
CA ALA A 185 -21.83 -14.35 -4.19
C ALA A 185 -21.45 -14.24 -5.68
N ALA A 186 -20.23 -14.69 -5.99
CA ALA A 186 -19.57 -14.51 -7.28
C ALA A 186 -20.46 -14.86 -8.49
N GLY A 187 -20.88 -13.82 -9.22
CA GLY A 187 -21.70 -13.97 -10.43
C GLY A 187 -22.53 -12.73 -10.74
N SER A 188 -22.90 -11.95 -9.72
CA SER A 188 -23.56 -10.68 -9.95
C SER A 188 -22.56 -9.60 -10.37
N THR A 189 -22.52 -9.29 -11.66
CA THR A 189 -21.72 -8.20 -12.21
C THR A 189 -22.22 -6.82 -11.77
N SER A 190 -23.43 -6.74 -11.18
CA SER A 190 -24.04 -5.50 -10.69
C SER A 190 -23.53 -5.04 -9.31
N GLN A 191 -22.70 -5.84 -8.64
CA GLN A 191 -22.11 -5.51 -7.33
C GLN A 191 -20.57 -5.47 -7.33
N LYS A 192 -19.99 -5.72 -8.51
CA LYS A 192 -18.55 -5.86 -8.71
C LYS A 192 -18.00 -4.61 -9.38
N TRP A 193 -17.51 -3.70 -8.54
CA TRP A 193 -16.95 -2.43 -8.95
C TRP A 193 -15.45 -2.53 -9.16
N THR A 194 -14.97 -2.02 -10.28
CA THR A 194 -13.54 -1.89 -10.57
C THR A 194 -13.14 -0.47 -10.21
N ASN A 195 -12.48 -0.30 -9.06
CA ASN A 195 -11.93 0.99 -8.67
C ASN A 195 -10.63 1.23 -9.43
N THR A 196 -10.67 2.11 -10.43
CA THR A 196 -9.48 2.52 -11.18
C THR A 196 -8.71 3.61 -10.49
N GLY A 197 -9.10 4.02 -9.27
CA GLY A 197 -8.60 5.12 -8.45
C GLY A 197 -8.94 6.54 -8.93
N THR A 198 -9.35 6.69 -10.20
CA THR A 198 -10.08 7.88 -10.69
C THR A 198 -11.53 7.60 -10.97
N THR A 199 -11.94 6.35 -11.18
CA THR A 199 -13.32 6.01 -11.52
C THR A 199 -13.72 4.74 -10.80
N LEU A 200 -15.01 4.61 -10.47
CA LEU A 200 -15.60 3.36 -10.01
C LEU A 200 -16.38 2.75 -11.18
N GLN A 201 -15.78 1.76 -11.84
CA GLN A 201 -16.35 1.14 -13.04
C GLN A 201 -17.18 -0.09 -12.70
N ILE A 202 -18.17 -0.39 -13.53
CA ILE A 202 -19.02 -1.57 -13.43
C ILE A 202 -19.45 -2.03 -14.82
N PHE A 203 -19.80 -3.31 -14.98
CA PHE A 203 -20.16 -3.92 -16.27
C PHE A 203 -19.13 -3.71 -17.40
N GLY A 204 -17.88 -3.39 -17.07
CA GLY A 204 -16.77 -3.20 -18.00
C GLY A 204 -16.73 -1.85 -18.75
N ASN A 205 -17.83 -1.10 -18.81
CA ASN A 205 -17.86 0.20 -19.50
C ASN A 205 -18.80 1.26 -18.87
N LYS A 206 -19.32 1.00 -17.68
CA LYS A 206 -20.14 1.95 -16.92
C LYS A 206 -19.34 2.46 -15.74
N CYS A 207 -19.61 3.69 -15.34
CA CYS A 207 -18.95 4.39 -14.24
C CYS A 207 -20.02 4.88 -13.26
N LEU A 208 -19.67 4.90 -11.97
CA LEU A 208 -20.44 5.62 -10.95
C LEU A 208 -20.46 7.10 -11.35
N ASP A 209 -21.66 7.66 -11.45
CA ASP A 209 -21.90 8.96 -12.05
C ASP A 209 -22.80 9.80 -11.14
N VAL A 210 -22.37 11.02 -10.86
CA VAL A 210 -23.23 12.02 -10.22
C VAL A 210 -24.23 12.50 -11.26
N THR A 211 -25.52 12.23 -11.03
CA THR A 211 -26.58 12.52 -12.00
C THR A 211 -26.53 13.98 -12.46
N ASN A 212 -26.35 14.18 -13.77
CA ASN A 212 -26.20 15.49 -14.43
C ASN A 212 -25.06 16.37 -13.89
N GLY A 213 -24.13 15.82 -13.11
CA GLY A 213 -23.06 16.58 -12.45
C GLY A 213 -23.57 17.56 -11.41
N ALA A 214 -24.78 17.36 -10.89
CA ALA A 214 -25.36 18.26 -9.90
C ALA A 214 -24.60 18.19 -8.57
N THR A 215 -24.28 19.35 -7.99
CA THR A 215 -23.45 19.47 -6.79
C THR A 215 -24.23 19.55 -5.49
N ALA A 216 -25.56 19.49 -5.56
CA ALA A 216 -26.41 19.63 -4.38
C ALA A 216 -26.41 18.34 -3.55
N ASP A 217 -26.31 18.49 -2.23
CA ASP A 217 -26.50 17.40 -1.28
C ASP A 217 -27.83 16.68 -1.54
N GLY A 218 -27.76 15.35 -1.57
CA GLY A 218 -28.89 14.50 -1.89
C GLY A 218 -29.06 14.15 -3.37
N THR A 219 -28.19 14.67 -4.26
CA THR A 219 -28.16 14.26 -5.66
C THR A 219 -27.89 12.76 -5.73
N LYS A 220 -28.82 12.00 -6.32
CA LYS A 220 -28.71 10.55 -6.43
C LYS A 220 -27.65 10.14 -7.43
N LEU A 221 -27.02 9.03 -7.15
CA LEU A 221 -26.03 8.44 -8.04
C LEU A 221 -26.69 7.50 -9.03
N GLN A 222 -26.11 7.47 -10.21
CA GLN A 222 -26.49 6.58 -11.29
C GLN A 222 -25.23 5.88 -11.82
N ILE A 223 -25.43 4.92 -12.72
CA ILE A 223 -24.35 4.52 -13.62
C ILE A 223 -24.53 5.18 -14.98
N TRP A 224 -23.41 5.52 -15.61
CA TRP A 224 -23.40 6.01 -16.97
C TRP A 224 -22.22 5.44 -17.74
N THR A 225 -22.28 5.47 -19.07
CA THR A 225 -21.15 5.02 -19.89
C THR A 225 -19.92 5.87 -19.56
N CYS A 226 -18.80 5.20 -19.28
CA CYS A 226 -17.56 5.86 -18.91
C CYS A 226 -17.09 6.77 -20.05
N ALA A 227 -16.69 7.99 -19.72
CA ALA A 227 -16.13 8.95 -20.68
C ALA A 227 -14.88 9.61 -20.10
N THR A 228 -13.79 9.64 -20.88
CA THR A 228 -12.53 10.26 -20.47
C THR A 228 -12.71 11.75 -20.23
N GLY A 229 -12.27 12.26 -19.07
CA GLY A 229 -12.37 13.66 -18.68
C GLY A 229 -13.79 14.10 -18.26
N ASN A 230 -14.71 13.16 -18.04
CA ASN A 230 -16.02 13.47 -17.48
C ASN A 230 -15.92 13.55 -15.94
N THR A 231 -15.91 14.77 -15.42
CA THR A 231 -15.79 15.05 -13.99
C THR A 231 -16.92 14.44 -13.15
N ASN A 232 -18.08 14.12 -13.72
CA ASN A 232 -19.18 13.49 -12.99
C ASN A 232 -18.87 12.05 -12.56
N GLN A 233 -17.83 11.46 -13.16
CA GLN A 233 -17.44 10.05 -13.01
C GLN A 233 -16.10 9.91 -12.28
N GLU A 234 -15.54 11.02 -11.81
CA GLU A 234 -14.25 11.06 -11.13
C GLU A 234 -14.43 10.84 -9.63
N TRP A 235 -13.90 9.73 -9.11
CA TRP A 235 -14.02 9.33 -7.72
C TRP A 235 -12.66 8.91 -7.17
N MET A 236 -12.32 9.41 -6.00
CA MET A 236 -11.11 9.07 -5.26
C MET A 236 -11.49 8.42 -3.92
N THR A 237 -10.65 7.51 -3.42
CA THR A 237 -10.85 6.88 -2.11
C THR A 237 -9.82 7.42 -1.12
N PHE A 238 -10.28 7.90 0.03
CA PHE A 238 -9.47 8.40 1.14
C PHE A 238 -9.83 7.65 2.42
N GLY A 239 -9.00 6.67 2.80
CA GLY A 239 -9.34 5.76 3.90
C GLY A 239 -10.61 4.96 3.57
N SER A 240 -11.64 5.08 4.42
CA SER A 240 -12.98 4.50 4.19
C SER A 240 -13.94 5.45 3.48
N SER A 241 -13.54 6.68 3.18
CA SER A 241 -14.36 7.64 2.42
C SER A 241 -14.13 7.48 0.92
N ILE A 242 -15.21 7.52 0.14
CA ILE A 242 -15.16 7.60 -1.34
C ILE A 242 -15.70 8.97 -1.73
N GLN A 243 -14.92 9.75 -2.44
CA GLN A 243 -15.15 11.18 -2.66
C GLN A 243 -15.25 11.49 -4.15
N TRP A 244 -16.30 12.23 -4.53
CA TRP A 244 -16.44 12.83 -5.85
C TRP A 244 -15.63 14.13 -5.94
N SER A 245 -15.52 14.85 -4.83
CA SER A 245 -14.64 16.02 -4.66
C SER A 245 -14.18 16.10 -3.20
N PRO A 246 -13.19 16.95 -2.85
CA PRO A 246 -12.68 17.06 -1.48
C PRO A 246 -13.73 17.38 -0.41
N SER A 247 -14.90 17.89 -0.80
CA SER A 247 -16.01 18.22 0.09
C SER A 247 -17.28 17.39 -0.15
N SER A 248 -17.29 16.45 -1.10
CA SER A 248 -18.48 15.69 -1.49
C SER A 248 -18.21 14.19 -1.55
N CYS A 249 -18.94 13.45 -0.73
CA CYS A 249 -18.72 12.04 -0.42
C CYS A 249 -19.86 11.17 -0.95
N LEU A 250 -19.53 9.93 -1.30
CA LEU A 250 -20.49 8.84 -1.48
C LEU A 250 -21.20 8.59 -0.14
N ASP A 251 -22.51 8.76 -0.17
CA ASP A 251 -23.37 8.75 1.00
C ASP A 251 -24.52 7.77 0.80
N LEU A 252 -24.74 6.90 1.79
CA LEU A 252 -25.93 6.08 1.85
C LEU A 252 -27.07 6.92 2.43
N THR A 253 -28.15 7.11 1.66
CA THR A 253 -29.23 8.03 2.01
C THR A 253 -29.76 7.75 3.42
N ASN A 254 -29.63 8.74 4.31
CA ASN A 254 -30.03 8.67 5.72
C ASN A 254 -29.42 7.49 6.52
N GLY A 255 -28.38 6.83 6.00
CA GLY A 255 -27.78 5.64 6.59
C GLY A 255 -28.68 4.40 6.66
N VAL A 256 -29.80 4.39 5.92
CA VAL A 256 -30.76 3.28 5.96
C VAL A 256 -30.19 2.05 5.24
N GLN A 257 -30.18 0.90 5.91
CA GLN A 257 -29.55 -0.33 5.44
C GLN A 257 -30.54 -1.34 4.84
N THR A 258 -31.65 -0.87 4.30
CA THR A 258 -32.63 -1.73 3.59
C THR A 258 -32.26 -1.82 2.12
N ASP A 259 -32.56 -2.96 1.50
CA ASP A 259 -32.41 -3.14 0.06
C ASP A 259 -33.18 -2.07 -0.73
N GLY A 260 -32.64 -1.67 -1.87
CA GLY A 260 -33.12 -0.56 -2.69
C GLY A 260 -32.85 0.83 -2.12
N ASN A 261 -32.21 0.98 -0.95
CA ASN A 261 -31.87 2.32 -0.47
C ASN A 261 -30.78 2.94 -1.35
N LEU A 262 -31.01 4.17 -1.80
CA LEU A 262 -30.19 4.81 -2.82
C LEU A 262 -28.91 5.40 -2.25
N ALA A 263 -27.85 5.36 -3.06
CA ALA A 263 -26.66 6.16 -2.87
C ALA A 263 -26.87 7.59 -3.39
N GLN A 264 -26.22 8.55 -2.75
CA GLN A 264 -26.24 9.96 -3.10
C GLN A 264 -24.85 10.57 -2.89
N ILE A 265 -24.66 11.80 -3.35
CA ILE A 265 -23.62 12.65 -2.80
C ILE A 265 -24.13 13.42 -1.60
N TRP A 266 -23.24 13.68 -0.66
CA TRP A 266 -23.48 14.59 0.45
C TRP A 266 -22.17 15.24 0.88
N THR A 267 -22.25 16.40 1.54
CA THR A 267 -21.11 17.04 2.18
C THR A 267 -20.34 16.01 3.02
N CYS A 268 -19.03 15.93 2.83
CA CYS A 268 -18.20 14.97 3.56
C CYS A 268 -18.26 15.19 5.08
N THR A 269 -18.53 14.11 5.80
CA THR A 269 -18.56 14.01 7.26
C THR A 269 -17.91 12.69 7.70
N ASP A 270 -17.62 12.55 8.98
CA ASP A 270 -17.20 11.26 9.56
C ASP A 270 -18.39 10.34 9.90
N GLY A 271 -19.59 10.64 9.37
CA GLY A 271 -20.80 9.88 9.62
C GLY A 271 -20.69 8.43 9.09
N PRO A 272 -21.31 7.45 9.78
CA PRO A 272 -21.18 6.03 9.42
C PRO A 272 -21.79 5.68 8.04
N ASN A 273 -22.68 6.52 7.53
CA ASN A 273 -23.30 6.38 6.21
C ASN A 273 -22.41 6.84 5.05
N GLN A 274 -21.20 7.34 5.32
CA GLN A 274 -20.18 7.72 4.33
C GLN A 274 -18.91 6.88 4.44
N GLN A 275 -18.94 5.81 5.25
CA GLN A 275 -17.82 4.91 5.45
C GLN A 275 -18.05 3.61 4.68
N TRP A 276 -17.11 3.26 3.81
CA TRP A 276 -17.20 2.17 2.87
C TRP A 276 -15.95 1.28 2.94
N THR A 277 -16.19 -0.02 2.97
CA THR A 277 -15.15 -1.04 2.90
C THR A 277 -15.13 -1.64 1.50
N GLN A 278 -13.97 -1.67 0.86
CA GLN A 278 -13.77 -2.31 -0.44
C GLN A 278 -13.10 -3.69 -0.25
N THR A 279 -13.78 -4.77 -0.62
CA THR A 279 -13.26 -6.15 -0.47
C THR A 279 -13.26 -6.92 -1.79
N SER A 280 -12.20 -7.67 -2.07
CA SER A 280 -12.08 -8.51 -3.28
C SER A 280 -12.88 -9.82 -3.19
N SER A 281 -13.34 -10.20 -1.99
CA SER A 281 -14.22 -11.33 -1.75
C SER A 281 -15.23 -10.98 -0.65
N LEU A 282 -16.31 -11.75 -0.56
CA LEU A 282 -17.31 -11.61 0.52
C LEU A 282 -16.89 -12.34 1.80
N GLY A 283 -15.71 -12.97 1.84
CA GLY A 283 -15.22 -13.70 3.00
C GLY A 283 -15.96 -15.01 3.30
N VAL A 284 -16.78 -15.52 2.37
CA VAL A 284 -17.32 -16.87 2.44
C VAL A 284 -16.23 -17.85 2.02
N THR A 285 -15.73 -18.65 2.97
CA THR A 285 -15.08 -19.92 2.64
C THR A 285 -16.12 -20.77 1.93
N GLU A 286 -15.91 -21.11 0.67
CA GLU A 286 -16.72 -22.14 0.02
C GLU A 286 -16.58 -23.43 0.85
N ALA A 287 -17.70 -23.92 1.36
CA ALA A 287 -17.80 -25.16 2.11
C ALA A 287 -18.12 -26.32 1.16
#